data_AF-A0A3D2NFL3-F1
#
_entry.id   AF-A0A3D2NFL3-F1
#
_cell.length_a   1.000
_cell.length_b   1.000
_cell.length_c   1.000
_cell.angle_alpha   90.00
_cell.angle_beta   90.00
_cell.angle_gamma   90.00
#
_symmetry.space_group_name_H-M   'P 1'
#
loop_
_entity.id
_entity.type
_entity.pdbx_description
1 polymer ?
#
loop_
_entity_poly.entity_id
_entity_poly.type
_entity_poly.pdbx_seq_one_letter_code
_entity_poly.pdbx_strand_id
1 'polypeptide(L)'
;MTDRLMLLDTASLYFRAFYGVPDTVKAPDGRPVNAVRGLLDMIGKLVTTYEPTHLIACWDDDWRPQWRVDLIPSYKAHRVAQVVDTGADVEEIPDPLETQIPVIREALGVLGIPIVGIAEHEADDVIG
;
A
#
# COMPACT_ATOMS: atom_id res chain seq x y z
N MET A 1 3.31 20.42 22.35
CA MET A 1 3.90 20.16 21.02
C MET A 1 2.79 20.30 20.01
N THR A 2 3.05 20.86 18.83
CA THR A 2 2.01 20.93 17.78
C THR A 2 1.79 19.55 17.20
N ASP A 3 0.54 19.11 17.12
CA ASP A 3 0.20 17.85 16.50
C ASP A 3 0.59 17.86 15.02
N ARG A 4 1.28 16.81 14.61
CA ARG A 4 1.67 16.52 13.22
C ARG A 4 1.17 15.13 12.86
N LEU A 5 0.27 15.10 11.89
CA LEU A 5 -0.25 13.88 11.30
C LEU A 5 0.54 13.56 10.03
N MET A 6 1.02 12.33 9.94
CA MET A 6 1.63 11.77 8.75
C MET A 6 0.72 10.69 8.18
N LEU A 7 0.29 10.89 6.94
CA LEU A 7 -0.50 9.95 6.17
C LEU A 7 0.42 9.30 5.14
N LEU A 8 0.46 7.97 5.12
CA LEU A 8 1.26 7.19 4.19
C LEU A 8 0.35 6.66 3.09
N ASP A 9 0.59 7.06 1.85
CA ASP A 9 0.10 6.33 0.68
C ASP A 9 0.86 4.99 0.62
N THR A 10 0.25 3.97 1.23
CA THR A 10 0.95 2.71 1.53
C THR A 10 1.25 1.93 0.25
N ALA A 11 0.35 1.96 -0.72
CA ALA A 11 0.53 1.32 -2.02
C ALA A 11 1.71 1.91 -2.77
N SER A 12 1.72 3.23 -2.95
CA SER A 12 2.84 3.93 -3.57
C SER A 12 4.17 3.59 -2.90
N LEU A 13 4.21 3.53 -1.56
CA LEU A 13 5.43 3.21 -0.83
C LEU A 13 5.88 1.76 -1.01
N TYR A 14 4.99 0.76 -0.92
CA TYR A 14 5.44 -0.63 -1.12
C TYR A 14 5.81 -0.94 -2.57
N PHE A 15 5.17 -0.32 -3.56
CA PHE A 15 5.58 -0.44 -4.96
C PHE A 15 6.98 0.17 -5.18
N ARG A 16 7.24 1.35 -4.59
CA ARG A 16 8.58 1.96 -4.60
C ARG A 16 9.63 1.08 -3.92
N ALA A 17 9.28 0.44 -2.81
CA ALA A 17 10.16 -0.51 -2.13
C ALA A 17 10.43 -1.74 -3.00
N PHE A 18 9.40 -2.31 -3.62
CA PHE A 18 9.49 -3.49 -4.48
C PHE A 18 10.47 -3.27 -5.65
N TYR A 19 10.37 -2.14 -6.35
CA TYR A 19 11.26 -1.82 -7.47
C TYR A 19 12.60 -1.20 -7.04
N GLY A 20 12.68 -0.63 -5.84
CA GLY A 20 13.87 0.07 -5.34
C GLY A 20 14.83 -0.81 -4.52
N VAL A 21 14.35 -1.92 -3.96
CA VAL A 21 15.14 -2.84 -3.13
C VAL A 21 15.36 -4.16 -3.88
N PRO A 22 16.59 -4.68 -3.94
CA PRO A 22 16.87 -5.96 -4.60
C PRO A 22 16.04 -7.13 -4.04
N ASP A 23 15.52 -7.97 -4.93
CA ASP A 23 14.75 -9.20 -4.61
C ASP A 23 15.61 -10.31 -3.97
N THR A 24 16.93 -10.11 -3.90
CA THR A 24 17.86 -10.93 -3.12
C THR A 24 17.64 -10.79 -1.61
N VAL A 25 16.91 -9.75 -1.18
CA VAL A 25 16.42 -9.61 0.20
C VAL A 25 15.28 -10.61 0.41
N LYS A 26 15.59 -11.70 1.12
CA LYS A 26 14.70 -12.86 1.29
C LYS A 26 14.46 -13.18 2.76
N ALA A 27 13.28 -13.74 3.04
CA ALA A 27 12.97 -14.40 4.31
C ALA A 27 13.77 -15.73 4.45
N PRO A 28 13.84 -16.31 5.66
CA PRO A 28 14.52 -17.60 5.88
C PRO A 28 13.98 -18.76 5.02
N ASP A 29 12.72 -18.68 4.60
CA ASP A 29 12.08 -19.66 3.71
C ASP A 29 12.36 -19.41 2.21
N GLY A 30 13.16 -18.38 1.89
CA GLY A 30 13.58 -18.05 0.53
C GLY A 30 12.63 -17.12 -0.23
N ARG A 31 11.47 -16.76 0.33
CA ARG A 31 10.54 -15.80 -0.30
C ARG A 31 11.14 -14.39 -0.34
N PRO A 32 11.00 -13.63 -1.45
CA PRO A 32 11.35 -12.22 -1.48
C PRO A 32 10.56 -11.42 -0.44
N VAL A 33 11.25 -10.54 0.29
CA VAL A 33 10.66 -9.62 1.29
C VAL A 33 11.18 -8.19 1.11
N ASN A 34 11.62 -7.87 -0.10
CA ASN A 34 12.22 -6.59 -0.46
C ASN A 34 11.24 -5.41 -0.34
N ALA A 35 9.97 -5.60 -0.69
CA ALA A 35 8.93 -4.59 -0.53
C ALA A 35 8.61 -4.35 0.97
N VAL A 36 8.50 -5.43 1.76
CA VAL A 36 8.30 -5.36 3.21
C VAL A 36 9.45 -4.59 3.86
N ARG A 37 10.69 -4.99 3.57
CA ARG A 37 11.90 -4.37 4.12
C ARG A 37 11.98 -2.90 3.76
N GLY A 38 11.83 -2.57 2.47
CA GLY A 38 11.95 -1.21 1.98
C GLY A 38 10.86 -0.28 2.53
N LEU A 39 9.62 -0.76 2.65
CA LEU A 39 8.53 0.01 3.27
C LEU A 39 8.86 0.34 4.73
N LEU A 40 9.27 -0.65 5.53
CA LEU A 40 9.61 -0.45 6.94
C LEU A 40 10.82 0.49 7.12
N ASP A 41 11.84 0.37 6.26
CA ASP A 41 12.99 1.28 6.27
C ASP A 41 12.56 2.72 5.92
N MET A 42 11.67 2.90 4.93
CA MET A 42 11.11 4.21 4.59
C MET A 42 10.30 4.80 5.73
N ILE A 43 9.41 4.02 6.37
CA ILE A 43 8.64 4.46 7.54
C ILE A 43 9.59 4.89 8.67
N GLY A 44 10.58 4.06 9.01
CA GLY A 44 11.57 4.39 10.04
C GLY A 44 12.31 5.69 9.74
N LYS A 45 12.69 5.91 8.47
CA LYS A 45 13.33 7.15 8.03
C LYS A 45 12.39 8.35 8.16
N LEU A 46 11.14 8.23 7.70
CA LEU A 46 10.14 9.30 7.75
C LEU A 46 9.82 9.69 9.19
N VAL A 47 9.58 8.71 10.07
CA VAL A 47 9.31 8.94 11.49
C VAL A 47 10.50 9.63 12.19
N THR A 48 11.72 9.16 11.95
CA THR A 48 12.92 9.77 12.55
C THR A 48 13.18 11.18 12.03
N THR A 49 12.86 11.46 10.76
CA THR A 49 13.16 12.75 10.13
C THR A 49 12.14 13.82 10.48
N TYR A 50 10.86 13.46 10.49
CA TYR A 50 9.77 14.43 10.62
C TYR A 50 9.12 14.44 12.00
N GLU A 51 9.45 13.46 12.85
CA GLU A 51 8.93 13.31 14.21
C GLU A 51 7.40 13.53 14.29
N PRO A 52 6.61 12.80 13.48
CA PRO A 52 5.16 12.95 13.50
C PRO A 52 4.60 12.48 14.85
N THR A 53 3.58 13.18 15.34
CA THR A 53 2.84 12.76 16.54
C THR A 53 1.84 11.64 16.27
N HIS A 54 1.37 11.56 15.02
CA HIS A 54 0.39 10.57 14.56
C HIS A 54 0.84 10.05 13.19
N LEU A 55 0.67 8.75 12.98
CA LEU A 55 1.05 8.07 11.74
C LEU A 55 -0.09 7.14 11.32
N ILE A 56 -0.49 7.18 10.05
CA ILE A 56 -1.54 6.32 9.50
C ILE A 56 -1.06 5.74 8.18
N ALA A 57 -1.25 4.44 7.98
CA ALA A 57 -1.13 3.77 6.70
C ALA A 57 -2.48 3.84 5.97
N CYS A 58 -2.59 4.71 4.97
CA CYS A 58 -3.77 4.83 4.12
C CYS A 58 -3.77 3.67 3.12
N TRP A 59 -4.93 3.04 2.95
CA TRP A 59 -5.08 1.78 2.26
C TRP A 59 -6.11 1.87 1.14
N ASP A 60 -5.81 1.25 0.00
CA ASP A 60 -6.75 1.03 -1.08
C ASP A 60 -7.66 -0.15 -0.71
N ASP A 61 -8.83 0.14 -0.14
CA ASP A 61 -9.89 -0.87 0.02
C ASP A 61 -10.56 -1.14 -1.34
N ASP A 62 -10.55 -0.16 -2.24
CA ASP A 62 -10.81 -0.34 -3.67
C ASP A 62 -9.86 0.55 -4.49
N TRP A 63 -8.83 -0.05 -5.11
CA TRP A 63 -7.81 0.67 -5.89
C TRP A 63 -8.35 1.24 -7.21
N ARG A 64 -9.52 0.78 -7.67
CA ARG A 64 -10.18 1.19 -8.90
C ARG A 64 -11.69 1.24 -8.69
N PRO A 65 -12.20 2.21 -7.91
CA PRO A 65 -13.62 2.27 -7.57
C PRO A 65 -14.51 2.37 -8.78
N GLN A 66 -15.59 1.59 -8.77
CA GLN A 66 -16.55 1.56 -9.88
C GLN A 66 -17.15 2.95 -10.17
N TRP A 67 -17.36 3.79 -9.16
CA TRP A 67 -17.87 5.15 -9.35
C TRP A 67 -16.93 6.04 -10.18
N ARG A 68 -15.60 5.81 -10.15
CA ARG A 68 -14.66 6.50 -11.05
C ARG A 68 -14.73 5.94 -12.47
N VAL A 69 -14.88 4.62 -12.61
CA VAL A 69 -15.00 3.93 -13.89
C VAL A 69 -16.30 4.33 -14.61
N ASP A 70 -17.40 4.51 -13.90
CA ASP A 70 -18.68 4.96 -14.44
C ASP A 70 -18.59 6.37 -15.03
N LEU A 71 -17.77 7.24 -14.43
CA LEU A 71 -17.50 8.59 -14.92
C LEU A 71 -16.54 8.57 -16.12
N ILE A 72 -15.49 7.76 -16.04
CA ILE A 72 -14.43 7.65 -17.05
C ILE A 72 -14.08 6.18 -17.25
N PRO A 73 -14.67 5.49 -18.25
CA PRO A 73 -14.49 4.03 -18.42
C PRO A 73 -13.03 3.57 -18.58
N SER A 74 -12.17 4.43 -19.13
CA SER A 74 -10.74 4.14 -19.31
C SER A 74 -9.91 4.30 -18.05
N TYR A 75 -10.47 4.80 -16.95
CA TYR A 75 -9.75 5.06 -15.70
C TYR A 75 -9.09 3.77 -15.21
N LYS A 76 -7.76 3.80 -15.05
CA LYS A 76 -6.88 2.68 -14.65
C LYS A 76 -7.06 1.35 -15.42
N ALA A 77 -7.78 1.33 -16.54
CA ALA A 77 -8.13 0.09 -17.25
C ALA A 77 -6.90 -0.72 -17.72
N HIS A 78 -5.77 -0.05 -17.99
CA HIS A 78 -4.51 -0.68 -18.39
C HIS A 78 -3.76 -1.41 -17.26
N ARG A 79 -4.24 -1.34 -16.02
CA ARG A 79 -3.68 -2.04 -14.84
C ARG A 79 -4.57 -3.20 -14.39
N VAL A 80 -5.69 -3.46 -15.06
CA VAL A 80 -6.65 -4.50 -14.64
C VAL A 80 -6.21 -5.85 -15.20
N ALA A 81 -5.94 -6.81 -14.31
CA ALA A 81 -5.73 -8.21 -14.68
C ALA A 81 -7.05 -8.94 -14.88
N GLN A 82 -8.04 -8.70 -14.00
CA GLN A 82 -9.36 -9.30 -14.07
C GLN A 82 -10.43 -8.36 -13.51
N VAL A 83 -11.54 -8.22 -14.23
CA VAL A 83 -12.74 -7.50 -13.76
C VAL A 83 -13.55 -8.41 -12.84
N VAL A 84 -14.03 -7.87 -11.73
CA VAL A 84 -14.81 -8.61 -10.73
C VAL A 84 -16.20 -7.99 -10.59
N ASP A 85 -17.26 -8.78 -10.82
CA ASP A 85 -18.64 -8.28 -10.76
C ASP A 85 -19.07 -7.86 -9.34
N THR A 86 -18.43 -8.43 -8.31
CA THR A 86 -18.74 -8.18 -6.90
C THR A 86 -17.47 -7.94 -6.10
N GLY A 87 -17.05 -6.68 -5.98
CA GLY A 87 -15.86 -6.25 -5.23
C GLY A 87 -14.90 -5.44 -6.09
N ALA A 88 -13.69 -5.21 -5.57
CA ALA A 88 -12.63 -4.54 -6.31
C ALA A 88 -12.11 -5.41 -7.47
N ASP A 89 -11.79 -4.78 -8.59
CA ASP A 89 -11.09 -5.42 -9.69
C ASP A 89 -9.74 -6.00 -9.22
N VAL A 90 -9.26 -7.05 -9.89
CA VAL A 90 -7.91 -7.56 -9.66
C VAL A 90 -6.92 -6.71 -10.44
N GLU A 91 -6.03 -6.05 -9.72
CA GLU A 91 -4.90 -5.32 -10.31
C GLU A 91 -3.83 -6.29 -10.86
N GLU A 92 -3.19 -5.93 -11.97
CA GLU A 92 -1.95 -6.56 -12.43
C GLU A 92 -0.80 -6.18 -11.48
N ILE A 93 -0.51 -7.07 -10.54
CA ILE A 93 0.57 -6.94 -9.56
C ILE A 93 1.58 -8.08 -9.83
N PRO A 94 2.92 -7.82 -9.82
CA PRO A 94 3.89 -8.89 -9.93
C PRO A 94 3.73 -9.94 -8.82
N ASP A 95 3.69 -11.24 -9.14
CA ASP A 95 3.49 -12.33 -8.16
C ASP A 95 4.36 -12.20 -6.89
N PRO A 96 5.66 -11.83 -6.97
CA PRO A 96 6.49 -11.67 -5.77
C PRO A 96 6.06 -10.51 -4.88
N LEU A 97 5.41 -9.48 -5.41
CA LEU A 97 4.84 -8.39 -4.63
C LEU A 97 3.50 -8.77 -4.00
N GLU A 98 2.63 -9.46 -4.76
CA GLU A 98 1.32 -9.90 -4.26
C GLU A 98 1.46 -10.72 -2.97
N THR A 99 2.43 -11.63 -2.91
CA THR A 99 2.74 -12.43 -1.72
C THR A 99 3.27 -11.63 -0.51
N GLN A 100 3.77 -10.41 -0.73
CA GLN A 100 4.32 -9.54 0.31
C GLN A 100 3.25 -8.61 0.92
N ILE A 101 2.16 -8.29 0.22
CA ILE A 101 1.11 -7.37 0.71
C ILE A 101 0.49 -7.87 2.03
N PRO A 102 0.14 -9.16 2.22
CA PRO A 102 -0.34 -9.66 3.51
C PRO A 102 0.69 -9.51 4.63
N VAL A 103 1.97 -9.72 4.33
CA VAL A 103 3.07 -9.56 5.30
C VAL A 103 3.26 -8.10 5.70
N ILE A 104 3.06 -7.16 4.76
CA ILE A 104 3.04 -5.72 5.03
C ILE A 104 1.92 -5.38 6.02
N ARG A 105 0.68 -5.83 5.77
CA ARG A 105 -0.44 -5.59 6.71
C ARG A 105 -0.14 -6.14 8.10
N GLU A 106 0.37 -7.36 8.18
CA GLU A 106 0.74 -7.98 9.46
C GLU A 106 1.81 -7.15 10.18
N ALA A 107 2.88 -6.77 9.49
CA ALA A 107 3.98 -5.99 10.07
C ALA A 107 3.50 -4.63 10.60
N LEU A 108 2.69 -3.89 9.82
CA LEU A 108 2.10 -2.62 10.25
C LEU A 108 1.21 -2.80 11.49
N GLY A 109 0.40 -3.87 11.52
CA GLY A 109 -0.43 -4.23 12.67
C GLY A 109 0.38 -4.54 13.93
N VAL A 110 1.46 -5.32 13.82
CA VAL A 110 2.37 -5.65 14.94
C VAL A 110 3.06 -4.39 15.47
N LEU A 111 3.41 -3.45 14.60
CA LEU A 111 4.00 -2.15 14.98
C LEU A 111 2.98 -1.18 15.58
N GLY A 112 1.69 -1.54 15.60
CA GLY A 112 0.62 -0.67 16.09
C GLY A 112 0.35 0.53 15.19
N ILE A 113 0.75 0.47 13.91
CA ILE A 113 0.47 1.51 12.92
C ILE A 113 -0.97 1.30 12.42
N PRO A 114 -1.90 2.26 12.65
CA PRO A 114 -3.25 2.17 12.15
C PRO A 114 -3.28 2.06 10.62
N ILE A 115 -4.01 1.07 10.12
CA ILE A 115 -4.30 0.92 8.69
C ILE A 115 -5.73 1.39 8.47
N VAL A 116 -5.92 2.40 7.63
CA VAL A 116 -7.22 3.02 7.38
C VAL A 116 -7.53 2.94 5.90
N GLY A 117 -8.65 2.28 5.59
CA GLY A 117 -9.26 2.21 4.27
C GLY A 117 -10.75 2.55 4.38
N ILE A 118 -11.37 2.89 3.26
CA ILE A 118 -12.80 3.15 3.15
C ILE A 118 -13.32 2.30 1.99
N ALA A 119 -14.38 1.53 2.22
CA ALA A 119 -14.99 0.72 1.17
C ALA A 119 -15.31 1.56 -0.07
N GLU A 120 -15.06 1.00 -1.25
CA GLU A 120 -15.29 1.66 -2.55
C GLU A 120 -14.44 2.93 -2.77
N HIS A 121 -13.31 3.07 -2.07
CA HIS A 121 -12.43 4.23 -2.16
C HIS A 121 -10.94 3.83 -2.19
N GLU A 122 -10.14 4.70 -2.81
CA GLU A 122 -8.68 4.58 -2.92
C GLU A 122 -7.98 5.14 -1.68
N ALA A 123 -6.69 4.83 -1.52
CA ALA A 123 -5.86 5.48 -0.51
C ALA A 123 -5.82 7.01 -0.71
N ASP A 124 -5.88 7.49 -1.97
CA ASP A 124 -5.98 8.90 -2.33
C ASP A 124 -7.20 9.58 -1.69
N ASP A 125 -8.33 8.88 -1.60
CA ASP A 125 -9.56 9.39 -0.97
C ASP A 125 -9.49 9.37 0.55
N VAL A 126 -8.76 8.43 1.14
CA VAL A 126 -8.49 8.41 2.58
C VAL A 126 -7.57 9.56 2.99
N ILE A 127 -6.68 9.99 2.10
CA ILE A 127 -5.72 11.08 2.35
C ILE A 127 -6.38 12.47 2.21
N GLY A 128 -7.30 12.64 1.27
CA GLY A 128 -7.96 13.92 0.95
C GLY A 128 -9.00 14.37 1.97
#